data_AF-A0A183FRG3-F1
#
_entry.id   AF-A0A183FRG3-F1
#
_cell.length_a   1.000
_cell.length_b   1.000
_cell.length_c   1.000
_cell.angle_alpha   90.00
_cell.angle_beta   90.00
_cell.angle_gamma   90.00
#
_symmetry.space_group_name_H-M   'P 1'
#
loop_
_entity.id
_entity.type
_entity.pdbx_description
1 polymer ?
#
loop_
_entity_poly.entity_id
_entity_poly.type
_entity_poly.pdbx_seq_one_letter_code
_entity_poly.pdbx_strand_id
1 'polypeptide(L)'
;MEAKMLRWTAGVTRMDRIRNEAIRQKFGVAPIADKMCEARLRWYGHVLRGNEDSVRKIGLEVEVSGKRPRGRPKQRWSITLHTDLKVTGVHPDQAQDRGKWRRDTRRADPATKRDKR
;
A
#
# COMPACT_ATOMS: atom_id res chain seq x y z
N MET A 1 -11.44 5.16 -9.88
CA MET A 1 -10.89 6.37 -10.55
C MET A 1 -9.74 5.99 -11.49
N GLU A 2 -8.67 5.36 -11.00
CA GLU A 2 -7.53 4.86 -11.79
C GLU A 2 -7.94 4.18 -13.12
N ALA A 3 -8.68 3.07 -13.07
CA ALA A 3 -9.06 2.31 -14.26
C ALA A 3 -9.91 3.10 -15.26
N LYS A 4 -10.72 4.07 -14.79
CA LYS A 4 -11.52 4.94 -15.65
C LYS A 4 -10.62 5.91 -16.43
N MET A 5 -9.66 6.52 -15.74
CA MET A 5 -8.70 7.45 -16.35
C MET A 5 -7.81 6.74 -17.37
N LEU A 6 -7.24 5.59 -17.01
CA LEU A 6 -6.39 4.79 -17.92
C LEU A 6 -7.14 4.29 -19.15
N ARG A 7 -8.42 3.93 -18.98
CA ARG A 7 -9.29 3.54 -20.10
C ARG A 7 -9.58 4.71 -21.04
N TRP A 8 -9.91 5.86 -20.47
CA TRP A 8 -10.19 7.07 -21.25
C TRP A 8 -8.96 7.51 -22.06
N THR A 9 -7.77 7.55 -21.45
CA THR A 9 -6.52 7.87 -22.18
C THR A 9 -6.15 6.84 -23.23
N ALA A 10 -6.51 5.57 -23.05
CA ALA A 10 -6.28 4.53 -24.04
C ALA A 10 -7.36 4.44 -25.13
N GLY A 11 -8.44 5.24 -25.04
CA GLY A 11 -9.61 5.12 -25.93
C GLY A 11 -10.39 3.81 -25.75
N VAL A 12 -10.23 3.12 -24.62
CA VAL A 12 -10.84 1.81 -24.36
C VAL A 12 -12.17 1.98 -23.63
N THR A 13 -13.22 1.41 -24.21
CA THR A 13 -14.57 1.38 -23.67
C THR A 13 -14.83 0.09 -22.87
N ARG A 14 -16.04 -0.05 -22.32
CA ARG A 14 -16.47 -1.33 -21.72
C ARG A 14 -16.72 -2.41 -22.77
N MET A 15 -17.06 -2.06 -24.01
CA MET A 15 -17.39 -3.01 -25.07
C MET A 15 -16.19 -3.81 -25.56
N ASP A 16 -14.99 -3.24 -25.44
CA ASP A 16 -13.74 -3.90 -25.83
C ASP A 16 -13.40 -5.11 -24.94
N ARG A 17 -14.06 -5.26 -23.78
CA ARG A 17 -13.88 -6.37 -22.82
C ARG A 17 -12.41 -6.59 -22.40
N ILE A 18 -11.56 -5.58 -22.56
CA ILE A 18 -10.15 -5.63 -22.16
C ILE A 18 -10.05 -5.59 -20.64
N ARG A 19 -9.31 -6.56 -20.08
CA ARG A 19 -9.03 -6.66 -18.64
C ARG A 19 -8.22 -5.45 -18.14
N ASN A 20 -8.49 -5.00 -16.91
CA ASN A 20 -7.80 -3.84 -16.35
C ASN A 20 -6.29 -4.08 -16.17
N GLU A 21 -5.89 -5.33 -15.96
CA GLU A 21 -4.49 -5.76 -15.89
C GLU A 21 -3.75 -5.46 -17.19
N ALA A 22 -4.37 -5.73 -18.35
CA ALA A 22 -3.79 -5.44 -19.66
C ALA A 22 -3.64 -3.93 -19.90
N ILE A 23 -4.61 -3.13 -19.45
CA ILE A 23 -4.55 -1.67 -19.55
C ILE A 23 -3.41 -1.13 -18.67
N ARG A 24 -3.30 -1.62 -17.43
CA ARG A 24 -2.20 -1.26 -16.52
C ARG A 24 -0.83 -1.63 -17.09
N GLN A 25 -0.72 -2.82 -17.68
CA GLN A 25 0.51 -3.27 -18.34
C GLN A 25 0.89 -2.33 -19.49
N LYS A 26 -0.07 -1.91 -20.31
CA LYS A 26 0.15 -0.94 -21.40
C LYS A 26 0.74 0.39 -20.91
N PHE A 27 0.31 0.87 -19.75
CA PHE A 27 0.83 2.11 -19.14
C PHE A 27 2.03 1.89 -18.20
N GLY A 28 2.44 0.65 -17.93
CA GLY A 28 3.48 0.34 -16.95
C GLY A 28 3.12 0.72 -15.51
N VAL A 29 1.82 0.73 -15.18
CA VAL A 29 1.31 1.17 -13.87
C VAL A 29 0.94 -0.04 -13.00
N ALA A 30 1.48 -0.10 -11.78
CA ALA A 30 1.11 -1.07 -10.76
C ALA A 30 -0.30 -0.79 -10.22
N PRO A 31 -1.02 -1.83 -9.76
CA PRO A 31 -2.33 -1.68 -9.15
C PRO A 31 -2.33 -0.66 -8.00
N ILE A 32 -3.41 0.14 -7.89
CA ILE A 32 -3.54 1.11 -6.80
C ILE A 32 -3.43 0.48 -5.41
N ALA A 33 -3.87 -0.77 -5.25
CA ALA A 33 -3.76 -1.50 -3.99
C ALA A 33 -2.30 -1.69 -3.57
N ASP A 34 -1.40 -1.97 -4.51
CA ASP A 34 0.04 -2.11 -4.25
C ASP A 34 0.67 -0.77 -3.88
N LYS A 35 0.24 0.32 -4.54
CA LYS A 35 0.67 1.69 -4.19
C LYS A 35 0.24 2.09 -2.78
N MET A 36 -0.99 1.74 -2.41
CA MET A 36 -1.50 1.96 -1.05
C MET A 36 -0.72 1.13 -0.04
N CYS A 37 -0.51 -0.17 -0.31
CA CYS A 37 0.30 -1.06 0.53
C CYS A 37 1.70 -0.48 0.81
N GLU A 38 2.42 -0.08 -0.25
CA GLU A 38 3.73 0.55 -0.13
C GLU A 38 3.69 1.84 0.70
N ALA A 39 2.70 2.72 0.49
CA ALA A 39 2.57 3.96 1.25
C ALA A 39 2.30 3.70 2.75
N ARG A 40 1.44 2.74 3.07
CA ARG A 40 1.15 2.34 4.46
C ARG A 40 2.40 1.80 5.15
N LEU A 41 3.13 0.90 4.50
CA LEU A 41 4.35 0.32 5.05
C LEU A 41 5.49 1.34 5.17
N ARG A 42 5.58 2.31 4.26
CA ARG A 42 6.53 3.44 4.39
C ARG A 42 6.25 4.29 5.61
N TRP A 43 4.98 4.63 5.83
CA TRP A 43 4.56 5.38 7.00
C TRP A 43 4.80 4.56 8.27
N TYR A 44 4.44 3.28 8.27
CA TYR A 44 4.65 2.40 9.41
C TYR A 44 6.12 2.27 9.80
N GLY A 45 7.01 2.00 8.83
CA GLY A 45 8.44 1.95 9.10
C GLY A 45 8.99 3.30 9.59
N HIS A 46 8.39 4.42 9.17
CA HIS A 46 8.75 5.74 9.73
C HIS A 46 8.34 5.87 11.19
N VAL A 47 7.16 5.36 11.57
CA VAL A 47 6.71 5.32 12.97
C VAL A 47 7.62 4.42 13.81
N LEU A 48 7.99 3.24 13.33
CA LEU A 48 8.86 2.30 14.05
C LEU A 48 10.27 2.84 14.33
N ARG A 49 10.80 3.70 13.45
CA ARG A 49 12.08 4.38 13.64
C ARG A 49 11.98 5.66 14.48
N GLY A 50 10.75 6.11 14.79
CA GLY A 50 10.53 7.29 15.61
C GLY A 50 10.76 7.01 17.10
N ASN A 51 10.94 8.07 17.87
CA ASN A 51 11.05 8.00 19.33
C ASN A 51 9.79 7.38 19.95
N GLU A 52 9.96 6.68 21.08
CA GLU A 52 8.87 6.05 21.85
C GLU A 52 7.78 7.05 22.23
N ASP A 53 8.20 8.21 22.74
CA ASP A 53 7.31 9.27 23.22
C ASP A 53 6.63 10.05 22.08
N SER A 54 6.88 9.69 20.82
CA SER A 54 6.22 10.36 19.71
C SER A 54 4.74 10.00 19.68
N VAL A 55 3.88 11.02 19.53
CA VAL A 55 2.41 10.87 19.41
C VAL A 55 2.00 9.80 18.38
N ARG A 56 2.80 9.65 17.31
CA ARG A 56 2.55 8.65 16.26
C ARG A 56 2.77 7.22 16.73
N LYS A 57 3.76 6.98 17.59
CA LYS A 57 4.08 5.65 18.11
C LYS A 57 3.11 5.28 19.23
N ILE A 58 2.85 6.22 20.15
CA ILE A 58 1.79 6.10 21.15
C ILE A 58 0.44 5.78 20.48
N GLY A 59 0.03 6.58 19.49
CA GLY A 59 -1.24 6.38 18.79
C GLY A 59 -1.34 5.08 17.97
N LEU A 60 -0.21 4.49 17.58
CA LEU A 60 -0.17 3.17 16.93
C LEU A 60 -0.45 2.04 17.94
N GLU A 61 0.02 2.20 19.18
CA GLU A 61 -0.06 1.19 20.25
C GLU A 61 -1.34 1.29 21.09
N VAL A 62 -2.01 2.45 21.10
CA VAL A 62 -3.25 2.65 21.84
C VAL A 62 -4.31 1.64 21.42
N GLU A 63 -4.72 0.80 22.38
CA GLU A 63 -5.87 -0.06 22.25
C GLU A 63 -7.12 0.62 22.81
N VAL A 64 -8.12 0.82 21.95
CA VAL A 64 -9.43 1.33 22.37
C VAL A 64 -10.23 0.17 22.97
N SER A 65 -10.53 0.25 24.27
CA SER A 65 -11.36 -0.71 24.98
C SER A 65 -12.80 -0.72 24.46
N GLY A 66 -13.39 -1.90 24.28
CA GLY A 66 -14.79 -2.06 23.91
C GLY A 66 -15.08 -3.33 23.11
N LYS A 67 -16.36 -3.74 23.09
CA LYS A 67 -16.80 -4.89 22.29
C LYS A 67 -17.10 -4.44 20.86
N ARG A 68 -16.77 -5.29 19.88
CA ARG A 68 -17.14 -5.06 18.48
C ARG A 68 -18.65 -5.28 18.30
N PRO A 69 -19.31 -4.46 17.46
CA PRO A 69 -20.70 -4.70 17.11
C PRO A 69 -20.85 -6.07 16.43
N ARG A 70 -22.01 -6.71 16.63
CA ARG A 70 -22.39 -7.93 15.90
C ARG A 70 -22.54 -7.63 14.41
N GLY A 71 -22.18 -8.59 13.55
CA GLY A 71 -22.16 -8.44 12.09
C GLY A 71 -20.74 -8.32 11.53
N ARG A 72 -20.59 -7.77 10.31
CA ARG A 72 -19.27 -7.56 9.69
C ARG A 72 -18.58 -6.35 10.31
N PRO A 73 -17.52 -6.52 11.12
CA PRO A 73 -16.83 -5.40 11.73
C PRO A 73 -16.10 -4.58 10.67
N LYS A 74 -15.97 -3.27 10.90
CA LYS A 74 -15.16 -2.41 10.03
C LYS A 74 -13.70 -2.86 10.06
N GLN A 75 -13.05 -2.82 8.91
CA GLN A 75 -11.63 -3.10 8.76
C GLN A 75 -10.83 -2.08 9.58
N ARG A 76 -10.05 -2.55 10.57
CA ARG A 76 -9.12 -1.69 11.32
C ARG A 76 -7.86 -1.46 10.51
N TRP A 77 -7.20 -0.35 10.81
CA TRP A 77 -5.86 -0.07 10.30
C TRP A 77 -4.88 -1.20 10.64
N SER A 78 -4.83 -1.63 11.90
CA SER A 78 -3.92 -2.70 12.35
C SER A 78 -4.13 -4.01 11.59
N ILE A 79 -5.37 -4.44 11.36
CA ILE A 79 -5.66 -5.66 10.57
C ILE A 79 -5.09 -5.53 9.16
N THR A 80 -5.29 -4.38 8.53
CA THR A 80 -4.81 -4.13 7.17
C THR A 80 -3.28 -4.11 7.11
N LEU A 81 -2.65 -3.52 8.11
CA LEU A 81 -1.19 -3.45 8.24
C LEU A 81 -0.56 -4.83 8.41
N HIS A 82 -1.17 -5.71 9.23
CA HIS A 82 -0.72 -7.10 9.36
C HIS A 82 -0.86 -7.87 8.03
N THR A 83 -1.95 -7.65 7.29
CA THR A 83 -2.10 -8.24 5.95
C THR A 83 -1.00 -7.74 5.00
N ASP A 84 -0.69 -6.45 5.01
CA ASP A 84 0.38 -5.89 4.18
C ASP A 84 1.75 -6.48 4.51
N LEU A 85 2.10 -6.58 5.79
CA LEU A 85 3.33 -7.24 6.25
C LEU A 85 3.40 -8.69 5.78
N LYS A 86 2.29 -9.43 5.89
CA LYS A 86 2.21 -10.83 5.44
C LYS A 86 2.37 -10.96 3.91
N VAL A 87 1.72 -10.09 3.14
CA VAL A 87 1.79 -10.08 1.67
C VAL A 87 3.18 -9.67 1.17
N THR A 88 3.90 -8.84 1.91
CA THR A 88 5.26 -8.41 1.58
C THR A 88 6.35 -9.31 2.15
N GLY A 89 6.04 -10.13 3.15
CA GLY A 89 7.02 -10.98 3.82
C GLY A 89 8.04 -10.20 4.65
N VAL A 90 7.77 -8.93 4.99
CA VAL A 90 8.66 -8.10 5.81
C VAL A 90 8.31 -8.22 7.29
N HIS A 91 9.34 -8.28 8.13
CA HIS A 91 9.17 -8.24 9.58
C HIS A 91 9.37 -6.81 10.10
N PRO A 92 8.55 -6.30 11.05
CA PRO A 92 8.68 -4.96 11.61
C PRO A 92 10.10 -4.57 12.04
N ASP A 93 10.88 -5.49 12.61
CA ASP A 93 12.26 -5.21 13.07
C ASP A 93 13.20 -4.79 11.94
N GLN A 94 12.90 -5.19 10.70
CA GLN A 94 13.66 -4.79 9.53
C GLN A 94 13.52 -3.28 9.23
N ALA A 95 12.57 -2.59 9.88
CA ALA A 95 12.36 -1.16 9.68
C ALA A 95 13.55 -0.30 10.11
N GLN A 96 14.43 -0.79 10.99
CA GLN A 96 15.62 -0.04 11.41
C GLN A 96 16.63 0.15 10.26
N ASP A 97 16.79 -0.86 9.41
CA ASP A 97 17.50 -0.70 8.15
C ASP A 97 16.58 -0.01 7.13
N ARG A 98 16.71 1.30 7.02
CA ARG A 98 15.93 2.13 6.08
C ARG A 98 16.11 1.70 4.62
N GLY A 99 17.30 1.25 4.24
CA GLY A 99 17.62 0.83 2.89
C GLY A 99 16.90 -0.48 2.54
N LYS A 100 17.03 -1.47 3.42
CA LYS A 100 16.33 -2.75 3.33
C LYS A 100 14.82 -2.57 3.35
N TRP A 101 14.28 -1.83 4.32
CA TRP A 101 12.84 -1.54 4.40
C TRP A 101 12.31 -0.93 3.11
N ARG A 102 13.00 0.07 2.56
CA ARG A 102 12.56 0.74 1.31
C ARG A 102 12.57 -0.21 0.10
N ARG A 103 13.52 -1.16 0.04
CA ARG A 103 13.58 -2.16 -1.03
C ARG A 103 12.48 -3.19 -0.87
N ASP A 104 12.34 -3.74 0.34
CA ASP A 104 11.49 -4.91 0.58
C ASP A 104 9.99 -4.54 0.64
N THR A 105 9.66 -3.30 1.01
CA THR A 105 8.27 -2.80 0.94
C THR A 105 7.91 -2.16 -0.42
N ARG A 106 8.81 -2.21 -1.42
CA ARG A 106 8.54 -1.63 -2.75
C ARG A 106 7.61 -2.55 -3.54
N ARG A 107 6.46 -2.02 -3.94
CA ARG A 107 5.44 -2.71 -4.76
C ARG A 107 4.85 -1.84 -5.87
N ALA A 108 4.93 -0.52 -5.70
CA ALA A 108 4.46 0.48 -6.66
C ALA A 108 5.41 0.59 -7.86
N ASP A 109 5.03 1.46 -8.79
CA ASP A 109 5.77 1.72 -10.03
C ASP A 109 7.25 2.01 -9.76
N PRO A 110 8.19 1.26 -10.36
CA PRO A 110 9.60 1.59 -10.27
C PRO A 110 9.85 2.94 -10.95
N ALA A 111 10.41 3.91 -10.21
CA ALA A 111 10.74 5.24 -10.73
C ALA A 111 11.67 5.20 -11.97
N THR A 112 12.36 4.08 -12.20
CA THR A 112 13.33 3.87 -13.28
C THR A 112 12.73 3.43 -14.62
N LYS A 113 11.43 3.13 -14.72
CA LYS A 113 10.75 2.85 -16.00
C LYS A 113 9.98 4.05 -16.56
N ARG A 114 10.31 5.27 -16.13
CA ARG A 114 9.95 6.46 -16.91
C ARG A 114 10.91 6.48 -18.09
N ASP A 115 10.42 6.09 -19.26
CA ASP A 115 11.13 6.20 -20.53
C ASP A 115 11.83 7.57 -20.58
N LYS A 116 13.15 7.55 -20.82
CA LYS A 116 13.89 8.76 -21.18
C LYS A 116 13.38 9.13 -22.56
N ARG A 117 12.43 10.06 -22.58
CA ARG A 117 11.94 10.68 -23.81
C ARG A 117 13.05 11.45 -24.50
#